data_AF-A0A7Y8UYI1-F1
#
_entry.id   AF-A0A7Y8UYI1-F1
#
_cell.length_a   1.000
_cell.length_b   1.000
_cell.length_c   1.000
_cell.angle_alpha   90.00
_cell.angle_beta   90.00
_cell.angle_gamma   90.00
#
_symmetry.space_group_name_H-M   'P 1'
#
loop_
_entity.id
_entity.type
_entity.pdbx_description
1 polymer ?
#
loop_
_entity_poly.entity_id
_entity_poly.type
_entity_poly.pdbx_seq_one_letter_code
_entity_poly.pdbx_strand_id
1 'polypeptide(L)' 'MDHSLHDVSQAMSEDDKLIDLNAERAKRVHDLNDKRLNEVRQAFEQAMPLGKVKKKPKNKPKKR' A
#
# COMPACT_ATOMS: atom_id res chain seq x y z
N MET A 1 25.80 36.07 -25.69
CA MET A 1 25.68 34.59 -25.67
C MET A 1 25.99 34.14 -24.26
N ASP A 2 25.06 34.32 -23.29
CA ASP A 2 25.35 33.94 -21.90
C ASP A 2 24.08 33.62 -21.07
N HIS A 3 23.16 32.84 -21.67
CA HIS A 3 21.88 32.47 -21.05
C HIS A 3 21.67 30.95 -21.01
N SER A 4 22.71 30.13 -20.80
CA SER A 4 22.58 28.66 -20.90
C SER A 4 22.93 27.86 -19.63
N LEU A 5 23.48 28.48 -18.57
CA LEU A 5 23.91 27.72 -17.38
C LEU A 5 22.89 27.75 -16.22
N HIS A 6 22.02 28.75 -16.18
CA HIS A 6 21.09 28.95 -15.07
C HIS A 6 19.87 28.00 -15.14
N ASP A 7 19.44 27.60 -16.34
CA ASP A 7 18.26 26.74 -16.56
C ASP A 7 18.52 25.29 -16.11
N VAL A 8 19.70 24.73 -16.44
CA VAL A 8 20.10 23.36 -16.07
C VAL A 8 20.24 23.17 -14.56
N SER A 9 20.67 24.20 -13.83
CA SER A 9 20.79 24.14 -12.37
C SER A 9 19.43 24.14 -11.67
N GLN A 10 18.41 24.72 -12.31
CA GLN A 10 17.04 24.70 -11.78
C GLN A 10 16.35 23.35 -12.05
N ALA A 11 16.54 22.76 -13.24
CA ALA A 11 16.02 21.43 -13.57
C ALA A 11 16.53 20.33 -12.59
N MET A 12 17.81 20.35 -12.26
CA MET A 12 18.40 19.40 -11.27
C MET A 12 17.85 19.58 -9.84
N SER A 13 17.33 20.77 -9.50
CA SER A 13 16.69 21.04 -8.20
C SER A 13 15.18 20.77 -8.20
N GLU A 14 14.55 20.72 -9.38
CA GLU A 14 13.15 20.34 -9.56
C GLU A 14 12.99 18.80 -9.53
N ASP A 15 14.04 18.07 -9.92
CA ASP A 15 14.13 16.62 -9.80
C ASP A 15 14.00 16.12 -8.33
N ASP A 16 14.48 16.92 -7.36
CA ASP A 16 14.32 16.65 -5.92
C ASP A 16 12.87 16.76 -5.42
N LYS A 17 11.98 17.35 -6.23
CA LYS A 17 10.53 17.43 -5.98
C LYS A 17 9.75 16.51 -6.92
N LEU A 18 10.39 15.53 -7.56
CA LEU A 18 9.68 14.52 -8.34
C LEU A 18 8.96 13.58 -7.39
N ILE A 19 7.63 13.69 -7.38
CA ILE A 19 6.75 12.76 -6.71
C ILE A 19 6.86 11.42 -7.43
N ASP A 20 7.32 10.39 -6.72
CA ASP A 20 7.30 9.03 -7.25
C ASP A 20 5.85 8.53 -7.33
N LEU A 21 5.24 8.74 -8.50
CA LEU A 21 3.89 8.27 -8.82
C LEU A 21 3.78 6.74 -8.76
N ASN A 22 4.89 6.00 -8.83
CA ASN A 22 4.89 4.56 -8.64
C ASN A 22 4.69 4.18 -7.18
N ALA A 23 5.29 4.89 -6.24
CA ALA A 23 5.08 4.67 -4.81
C ALA A 23 3.60 4.92 -4.42
N GLU A 24 3.00 5.99 -4.90
CA GLU A 24 1.58 6.29 -4.66
C GLU A 24 0.64 5.27 -5.35
N ARG A 25 0.98 4.85 -6.58
CA ARG A 25 0.25 3.76 -7.26
C ARG A 25 0.36 2.46 -6.47
N ALA A 26 1.55 2.11 -5.97
CA ALA A 26 1.77 0.90 -5.18
C ALA A 26 0.92 0.91 -3.91
N LYS A 27 0.85 2.06 -3.23
CA LYS A 27 -0.05 2.27 -2.08
C LYS A 27 -1.53 2.08 -2.46
N ARG A 28 -1.99 2.70 -3.55
CA ARG A 28 -3.38 2.52 -4.04
C ARG A 28 -3.70 1.08 -4.41
N VAL A 29 -2.77 0.37 -5.06
CA VAL A 29 -2.93 -1.04 -5.42
C VAL A 29 -3.00 -1.93 -4.18
N HIS A 30 -2.18 -1.64 -3.16
CA HIS A 30 -2.23 -2.34 -1.88
C HIS A 30 -3.61 -2.21 -1.23
N ASP A 31 -4.13 -0.98 -1.09
CA ASP A 31 -5.44 -0.73 -0.50
C ASP A 31 -6.59 -1.40 -1.28
N LEU A 32 -6.53 -1.37 -2.62
CA LEU A 32 -7.49 -2.05 -3.49
C LEU A 32 -7.46 -3.57 -3.34
N ASN A 33 -6.26 -4.14 -3.24
CA ASN A 33 -6.08 -5.58 -3.08
C ASN A 33 -6.61 -6.05 -1.73
N ASP A 34 -6.31 -5.34 -0.65
CA ASP A 34 -6.81 -5.68 0.69
C ASP A 34 -8.34 -5.62 0.76
N LYS A 35 -8.96 -4.60 0.15
CA LYS A 35 -10.41 -4.50 0.06
C LYS A 35 -11.01 -5.70 -0.69
N ARG A 36 -10.51 -5.99 -1.89
CA ARG A 36 -10.97 -7.11 -2.71
C ARG A 36 -10.79 -8.44 -1.99
N LEU A 37 -9.70 -8.61 -1.26
CA LEU A 37 -9.38 -9.85 -0.55
C LEU A 37 -10.31 -10.07 0.65
N ASN A 38 -10.69 -9.00 1.36
CA ASN A 38 -11.71 -9.09 2.41
C ASN A 38 -13.09 -9.41 1.86
N GLU A 39 -13.48 -8.80 0.73
CA GLU A 39 -14.75 -9.12 0.06
C GLU A 39 -14.78 -10.58 -0.40
N VAL A 40 -13.71 -11.08 -1.02
CA VAL A 40 -13.60 -12.50 -1.42
C VAL A 40 -13.66 -13.41 -0.20
N ARG A 41 -13.00 -13.08 0.91
CA ARG A 41 -13.10 -13.85 2.16
C ARG A 41 -14.53 -13.87 2.69
N GLN A 42 -15.19 -12.71 2.76
CA GLN A 42 -16.58 -12.61 3.25
C GLN A 42 -17.54 -13.38 2.36
N ALA A 43 -17.44 -13.20 1.04
CA ALA A 43 -18.26 -13.91 0.06
C ALA A 43 -18.03 -15.42 0.14
N PHE A 44 -16.77 -15.85 0.34
CA PHE A 44 -16.43 -17.25 0.54
C PHE A 44 -17.00 -17.82 1.85
N GLU A 45 -16.87 -17.10 2.98
CA GLU A 45 -17.48 -17.49 4.25
C GLU A 45 -19.01 -17.55 4.18
N GLN A 46 -19.63 -16.66 3.39
CA GLN A 46 -21.07 -16.62 3.18
C GLN A 46 -21.56 -17.75 2.26
N ALA A 47 -20.85 -18.00 1.16
CA ALA A 47 -21.20 -19.04 0.19
C ALA A 47 -20.85 -20.45 0.68
N MET A 48 -19.83 -20.55 1.54
CA MET A 48 -19.45 -21.77 2.23
C MET A 48 -19.34 -21.50 3.73
N PRO A 49 -20.44 -21.74 4.48
CA PRO A 49 -20.44 -21.70 5.93
C PRO A 49 -19.62 -22.88 6.48
N LEU A 50 -18.30 -22.85 6.27
CA LEU A 50 -17.37 -23.79 6.86
C LEU A 50 -17.43 -23.52 8.37
N GLY A 51 -17.90 -24.51 9.13
CA GLY A 51 -18.18 -24.39 10.57
C GLY A 51 -17.10 -23.58 11.28
N LYS A 52 -17.53 -22.51 11.96
CA LYS A 52 -16.70 -21.46 12.59
C LYS A 52 -15.31 -21.97 12.99
N VAL A 53 -14.27 -21.55 12.26
CA VAL A 53 -12.89 -21.76 12.71
C VAL A 53 -12.78 -21.07 14.06
N LYS A 54 -12.69 -21.84 15.14
CA LYS A 54 -12.42 -21.32 16.49
C LYS A 54 -11.14 -20.51 16.41
N LYS A 55 -11.24 -19.18 16.25
CA LYS A 55 -10.10 -18.27 16.30
C LYS A 55 -9.44 -18.51 17.66
N LYS A 56 -8.27 -19.16 17.66
CA LYS A 56 -7.51 -19.36 18.89
C LYS A 56 -7.24 -17.97 19.48
N PRO A 57 -7.53 -17.74 20.77
CA PRO A 57 -7.32 -16.43 21.38
C PRO A 57 -5.84 -16.09 21.29
N LYS A 58 -5.51 -15.04 20.54
CA LYS A 58 -4.18 -14.43 20.39
C LYS A 58 -3.74 -13.68 21.67
N ASN A 59 -4.18 -14.12 22.85
CA ASN A 59 -3.89 -13.44 24.11
C ASN A 59 -3.44 -14.43 25.18
N LYS A 60 -2.17 -14.82 25.11
CA LYS A 60 -1.43 -15.22 26.32
C LYS A 60 -0.23 -14.29 26.42
N PRO A 61 -0.19 -13.35 27.38
CA PRO A 61 1.01 -12.56 27.62
C PRO A 61 2.14 -13.53 28.03
N LYS A 62 3.27 -13.46 27.32
CA LYS A 62 4.44 -14.25 27.67
C LYS A 62 5.04 -13.64 28.93
N LYS A 63 4.85 -14.30 30.07
CA LYS A 63 5.46 -13.93 31.35
C LYS A 63 6.95 -14.30 31.31
N ARG A 64 7.84 -13.33 31.14
CA ARG A 64 9.21 -13.28 31.66
C ARG A 64 9.63 -11.83 31.78
#